data_AF-A0A2V4AIK8-F1
#
_entry.id   AF-A0A2V4AIK8-F1
#
_cell.length_a   1.000
_cell.length_b   1.000
_cell.length_c   1.000
_cell.angle_alpha   90.00
_cell.angle_beta   90.00
_cell.angle_gamma   90.00
#
_symmetry.space_group_name_H-M   'P 1'
#
loop_
_entity.id
_entity.type
_entity.pdbx_description
1 polymer ?
#
loop_
_entity_poly.entity_id
_entity_poly.type
_entity_poly.pdbx_seq_one_letter_code
_entity_poly.pdbx_strand_id
1 'polypeptide(L)'
;MSMLTQQPTAVQRHLAARALAGRARDAAELAELLEMTGLTAAEGRFPPPDEPEPVASGEPGPTVDAEETRRLARTLLAAYAAAAR
;
A
#
# COMPACT_ATOMS: atom_id res chain seq x y z
N MET A 1 18.92 -5.76 17.25
CA MET A 1 17.83 -5.12 16.50
C MET A 1 17.11 -6.21 15.72
N SER A 2 16.09 -6.83 16.31
CA SER A 2 15.27 -7.81 15.59
C SER A 2 14.33 -7.07 14.65
N MET A 3 14.56 -7.17 13.35
CA MET A 3 13.54 -6.82 12.36
C MET A 3 12.40 -7.82 12.52
N LEU A 4 11.31 -7.40 13.17
CA LEU A 4 10.06 -8.14 13.14
C LEU A 4 9.58 -8.13 11.67
N THR A 5 9.96 -9.15 10.91
CA THR A 5 9.32 -9.45 9.63
C THR A 5 7.89 -9.84 9.94
N GLN A 6 6.99 -8.85 9.99
CA GLN A 6 5.57 -9.10 10.19
C GLN A 6 5.10 -9.95 9.01
N GLN A 7 4.67 -11.18 9.30
CA GLN A 7 4.04 -12.01 8.28
C GLN A 7 2.72 -11.36 7.89
N PRO A 8 2.40 -11.30 6.58
CA PRO A 8 1.16 -10.70 6.11
C PRO A 8 -0.04 -11.51 6.61
N THR A 9 -1.08 -10.80 7.05
CA THR A 9 -2.33 -11.40 7.56
C THR A 9 -3.12 -12.08 6.43
N ALA A 10 -4.09 -12.91 6.78
CA ALA A 10 -4.95 -13.59 5.80
C ALA A 10 -5.71 -12.59 4.91
N VAL A 11 -6.19 -11.48 5.49
CA VAL A 11 -6.84 -10.37 4.77
C VAL A 11 -5.88 -9.72 3.78
N GLN A 12 -4.65 -9.40 4.21
CA GLN A 12 -3.63 -8.80 3.33
C GLN A 12 -3.27 -9.72 2.17
N ARG A 13 -3.15 -11.03 2.42
CA ARG A 13 -2.88 -12.04 1.40
C ARG A 13 -4.05 -12.17 0.41
N HIS A 14 -5.30 -12.14 0.89
CA HIS A 14 -6.49 -12.12 0.03
C HIS A 14 -6.51 -10.90 -0.90
N LEU A 15 -6.32 -9.70 -0.34
CA LEU A 15 -6.31 -8.46 -1.12
C LEU A 15 -5.17 -8.45 -2.15
N ALA A 16 -3.98 -8.92 -1.78
CA ALA A 16 -2.85 -9.04 -2.69
C ALA A 16 -3.15 -10.01 -3.85
N ALA A 17 -3.64 -11.22 -3.55
CA ALA A 17 -3.98 -12.21 -4.57
C ALA A 17 -5.09 -11.69 -5.52
N ARG A 18 -6.06 -10.95 -4.98
CA ARG A 18 -7.15 -10.35 -5.77
C ARG A 18 -6.67 -9.18 -6.64
N ALA A 19 -5.74 -8.37 -6.15
CA ALA A 19 -5.11 -7.31 -6.93
C ALA A 19 -4.28 -7.86 -8.09
N LEU A 20 -3.54 -8.95 -7.87
CA LEU A 20 -2.81 -9.65 -8.94
C LEU A 20 -3.76 -10.20 -10.01
N ALA A 21 -4.87 -10.82 -9.60
CA ALA A 21 -5.90 -11.31 -10.52
C ALA A 21 -6.51 -10.20 -11.39
N GLY A 22 -6.67 -9.00 -10.84
CA GLY A 22 -7.17 -7.84 -11.60
C GLY A 22 -6.15 -7.21 -12.53
N ARG A 23 -4.85 -7.52 -12.38
CA ARG A 23 -3.75 -6.91 -13.16
C ARG A 23 -3.11 -7.84 -14.18
N ALA A 24 -3.20 -9.16 -13.98
CA ALA A 24 -2.73 -10.14 -14.95
C ALA A 24 -3.53 -10.06 -16.26
N ARG A 25 -2.84 -10.22 -17.39
CA ARG A 25 -3.43 -10.23 -18.74
C ARG A 25 -4.12 -11.55 -19.04
N ASP A 26 -3.58 -12.65 -18.51
CA ASP A 26 -4.11 -13.99 -18.70
C ASP A 26 -3.86 -14.89 -17.47
N ALA A 27 -4.35 -16.12 -17.56
CA ALA A 27 -4.26 -17.10 -16.47
C ALA A 27 -2.83 -17.60 -16.22
N ALA A 28 -1.96 -17.59 -17.24
CA ALA A 28 -0.57 -18.02 -17.10
C ALA A 28 0.25 -16.96 -16.35
N GLU A 29 0.09 -15.69 -16.73
CA GLU A 29 0.71 -14.57 -16.03
C GLU A 29 0.22 -14.48 -14.57
N LEU A 30 -1.07 -14.73 -14.31
CA LEU A 30 -1.58 -14.79 -12.95
C LEU A 30 -0.90 -15.90 -12.12
N ALA A 31 -0.74 -17.09 -12.70
CA ALA A 31 -0.10 -18.21 -12.02
C ALA A 31 1.36 -17.89 -11.64
N GLU A 32 2.12 -17.28 -12.56
CA GLU A 32 3.49 -16.85 -12.33
C GLU A 32 3.58 -15.79 -11.21
N LEU A 33 2.71 -14.77 -11.24
CA LEU A 33 2.67 -13.73 -10.22
C LEU A 33 2.33 -14.27 -8.83
N LEU A 34 1.41 -15.23 -8.74
CA LEU A 34 1.06 -15.89 -7.48
C LEU A 34 2.23 -16.72 -6.94
N GLU A 35 2.92 -17.46 -7.80
CA GLU A 35 4.11 -18.24 -7.41
C GLU A 35 5.24 -17.34 -6.89
N MET A 36 5.57 -16.27 -7.61
CA MET A 36 6.61 -15.31 -7.21
C MET A 36 6.34 -14.65 -5.86
N THR A 37 5.07 -14.48 -5.50
CA THR A 37 4.65 -13.82 -4.25
C THR A 37 4.34 -14.81 -3.12
N GLY A 38 4.44 -16.11 -3.38
CA GLY A 38 4.07 -17.15 -2.41
C GLY A 38 2.58 -17.12 -2.04
N LEU A 39 1.74 -16.69 -2.98
CA LEU A 39 0.29 -16.64 -2.87
C LEU A 39 -0.34 -17.78 -3.68
N THR A 40 -1.61 -18.07 -3.41
CA THR A 40 -2.38 -19.11 -4.06
C THR A 40 -3.64 -18.54 -4.70
N ALA A 41 -4.14 -19.23 -5.73
CA ALA A 41 -5.39 -18.85 -6.37
C ALA A 41 -6.63 -19.01 -5.46
N ALA A 42 -6.50 -19.77 -4.36
CA ALA A 42 -7.56 -19.90 -3.36
C ALA A 42 -7.69 -18.62 -2.53
N GLU A 43 -6.56 -18.00 -2.18
CA GLU A 43 -6.52 -16.76 -1.40
C GLU A 43 -7.18 -15.60 -2.13
N GLY A 44 -7.08 -15.51 -3.46
CA GLY A 44 -7.79 -14.46 -4.22
C GLY A 44 -9.28 -14.73 -4.40
N ARG A 45 -9.73 -15.98 -4.26
CA ARG A 45 -11.13 -16.39 -4.53
C ARG A 45 -12.04 -16.26 -3.31
N PHE A 46 -11.57 -16.72 -2.17
CA PHE A 46 -12.37 -16.75 -0.96
C PHE A 46 -11.92 -15.63 -0.03
N PRO A 47 -12.83 -14.72 0.37
CA PRO A 47 -12.51 -13.81 1.46
C PRO A 47 -12.19 -14.66 2.70
N PRO A 48 -11.14 -14.33 3.46
CA PRO A 48 -10.88 -15.00 4.72
C PRO A 48 -12.08 -14.78 5.65
N PRO A 49 -12.34 -15.70 6.59
CA PRO A 49 -13.32 -15.44 7.65
C PRO A 49 -12.96 -14.12 8.32
N ASP A 50 -13.96 -13.34 8.74
CA ASP A 50 -13.78 -12.04 9.41
C ASP A 50 -12.90 -12.22 10.66
N GLU A 51 -11.59 -12.20 10.48
CA GLU A 51 -10.65 -11.95 11.54
C GLU A 51 -10.90 -10.50 11.94
N PRO A 52 -11.12 -10.21 13.24
CA PRO A 52 -11.24 -8.83 13.67
C PRO A 52 -10.00 -8.11 13.20
N GLU A 53 -10.18 -7.17 12.26
CA GLU A 53 -9.15 -6.23 11.83
C GLU A 53 -8.43 -5.77 13.09
N PRO A 54 -7.10 -5.93 13.20
CA PRO A 54 -6.39 -5.27 14.28
C PRO A 54 -6.76 -3.82 14.13
N VAL A 55 -7.49 -3.27 15.11
CA VAL A 55 -7.91 -1.88 15.11
C VAL A 55 -6.67 -1.10 14.75
N ALA A 56 -6.63 -0.61 13.51
CA ALA A 56 -5.65 0.37 13.14
C ALA A 56 -5.94 1.47 14.13
N SER A 57 -5.04 1.69 15.08
CA SER A 57 -4.97 2.92 15.83
C SER A 57 -4.68 4.00 14.78
N GLY A 58 -5.69 4.30 13.97
CA GLY A 58 -5.76 5.45 13.11
C GLY A 58 -5.93 6.60 14.06
N GLU A 59 -4.85 6.95 14.75
CA GLU A 59 -4.65 8.34 15.03
C GLU A 59 -4.74 9.01 13.66
N PRO A 60 -5.71 9.89 13.43
CA PRO A 60 -5.74 10.64 12.19
C PRO A 60 -4.36 11.30 12.08
N GLY A 61 -3.60 10.91 11.05
CA GLY A 61 -2.33 11.57 10.75
C GLY A 61 -2.57 13.09 10.74
N PRO A 62 -1.58 13.92 11.12
CA PRO A 62 -1.79 15.34 11.29
C PRO A 62 -2.52 15.89 10.06
N THR A 63 -3.70 16.47 10.27
CA THR A 63 -4.49 17.08 9.20
C THR A 63 -3.71 18.31 8.74
N VAL A 64 -2.80 18.12 7.78
CA VAL A 64 -2.03 19.22 7.23
C VAL A 64 -2.95 20.03 6.34
N ASP A 65 -3.11 21.32 6.65
CA ASP A 65 -3.89 22.22 5.82
C ASP A 65 -3.26 22.30 4.42
N ALA A 66 -4.07 21.97 3.42
CA ALA A 66 -3.65 21.98 2.02
C ALA A 66 -3.27 23.39 1.54
N GLU A 67 -3.88 24.43 2.10
CA GLU A 67 -3.56 25.81 1.74
C GLU A 67 -2.21 26.24 2.31
N GLU A 68 -1.94 25.90 3.57
CA GLU A 68 -0.64 26.17 4.20
C GLU A 68 0.49 25.41 3.51
N THR A 69 0.26 24.15 3.14
CA THR A 69 1.22 23.33 2.37
C THR A 69 1.56 23.99 1.04
N ARG A 70 0.55 24.47 0.30
CA ARG A 70 0.76 25.17 -0.97
C ARG A 70 1.51 26.48 -0.78
N ARG A 71 1.22 27.23 0.30
CA ARG A 71 1.95 28.48 0.61
C ARG A 71 3.42 28.19 0.84
N LEU A 72 3.74 27.21 1.68
CA LEU A 72 5.11 26.81 1.99
C LEU A 72 5.87 26.35 0.74
N ALA A 73 5.25 25.53 -0.10
CA ALA A 73 5.85 25.05 -1.34
C ALA A 73 6.24 26.21 -2.29
N ARG A 74 5.37 27.22 -2.42
CA ARG A 74 5.68 28.40 -3.24
C ARG A 74 6.82 29.22 -2.67
N THR A 75 6.86 29.40 -1.34
CA THR A 75 7.96 30.13 -0.68
C THR A 75 9.29 29.43 -0.89
N LEU A 76 9.34 28.10 -0.74
CA LEU A 76 10.56 27.32 -0.95
C LEU A 76 11.03 27.38 -2.40
N LEU A 77 10.11 27.28 -3.36
CA LEU A 77 10.43 27.39 -4.79
C LEU A 77 11.02 28.76 -5.14
N ALA A 78 10.44 29.83 -4.60
CA ALA A 78 10.93 31.20 -4.80
C ALA A 78 12.32 31.41 -4.18
N ALA A 79 12.55 30.89 -2.97
CA ALA A 79 13.85 30.96 -2.30
C ALA A 79 14.94 30.20 -3.09
N TYR A 80 14.61 29.01 -3.62
CA TYR A 80 15.53 28.24 -4.44
C TYR A 80 15.86 28.93 -5.77
N ALA A 81 14.86 29.52 -6.44
CA ALA A 81 15.07 30.28 -7.67
C ALA A 81 15.92 31.55 -7.45
N ALA A 82 15.81 32.19 -6.27
CA ALA A 82 16.62 33.33 -5.90
C ALA A 82 18.07 32.94 -5.57
N ALA A 83 18.30 31.76 -4.98
CA ALA A 83 19.63 31.24 -4.68
C ALA A 83 20.40 30.71 -5.90
N ALA A 84 19.70 30.44 -7.02
CA ALA A 84 20.29 29.95 -8.27
C ALA A 84 20.72 31.07 -9.24
N ARG A 85 20.66 32.34 -8.80
CA ARG A 85 21.14 33.52 -9.53
C ARG A 85 22.42 34.04 -8.89
#